data_AF-A0A520HAC8-F1
#
_entry.id   AF-A0A520HAC8-F1
#
_cell.length_a   1.000
_cell.length_b   1.000
_cell.length_c   1.000
_cell.angle_alpha   90.00
_cell.angle_beta   90.00
_cell.angle_gamma   90.00
#
_symmetry.space_group_name_H-M   'P 1'
#
loop_
_entity.id
_entity.type
_entity.pdbx_description
1 polymer ?
#
loop_
_entity_poly.entity_id
_entity_poly.type
_entity_poly.pdbx_seq_one_letter_code
_entity_poly.pdbx_strand_id
1 'polypeptide(L)'
;MNTGRTEPVDVDTVVVPLHRAAHGRTGDKGDRSNISVIAWHPELWPLLLDQVTPEAVAAQFRHRAPSRVQRFVMPGLQAMNFVLDAVLDGGVNDALNLDTHGKSLSFLLLDLPLRVPAHLRHRLVGPDEG
;
A
#
# COMPACT_ATOMS: atom_id res chain seq x y z
N MET A 1 -1.47 14.38 -40.42
CA MET A 1 -1.84 13.33 -39.45
C MET A 1 -0.63 12.44 -39.24
N ASN A 2 0.05 12.56 -38.09
CA ASN A 2 0.55 11.47 -37.25
C ASN A 2 1.36 12.11 -36.10
N THR A 3 0.69 12.51 -35.02
CA THR A 3 1.37 12.91 -33.78
C THR A 3 1.53 11.66 -32.93
N GLY A 4 2.56 10.87 -33.25
CA GLY A 4 3.03 9.81 -32.37
C GLY A 4 3.57 10.44 -31.10
N ARG A 5 2.73 10.57 -30.07
CA ARG A 5 3.15 10.88 -28.71
C ARG A 5 3.80 9.59 -28.19
N THR A 6 5.09 9.43 -28.40
CA THR A 6 5.89 8.47 -27.63
C THR A 6 5.87 8.93 -26.18
N GLU A 7 5.00 8.31 -25.40
CA GLU A 7 5.08 8.32 -23.93
C GLU A 7 6.51 7.85 -23.58
N PRO A 8 7.28 8.60 -22.77
CA PRO A 8 8.61 8.15 -22.38
C PRO A 8 8.47 6.83 -21.62
N VAL A 9 9.01 5.76 -22.18
CA VAL A 9 9.25 4.53 -21.43
C VAL A 9 10.24 4.91 -20.33
N ASP A 10 9.81 4.87 -19.08
CA ASP A 10 10.65 5.22 -17.93
C ASP A 10 11.71 4.13 -17.75
N VAL A 11 12.82 4.28 -18.48
CA VAL A 11 13.85 3.25 -18.69
C VAL A 11 14.66 2.91 -17.44
N ASP A 12 14.48 3.62 -16.31
CA ASP A 12 15.21 3.37 -15.07
C ASP A 12 14.29 3.24 -13.85
N THR A 13 13.38 2.27 -13.87
CA THR A 13 12.51 1.95 -12.73
C THR A 13 13.13 0.86 -11.83
N VAL A 14 13.05 1.02 -10.51
CA VAL A 14 13.40 -0.04 -9.53
C VAL A 14 12.15 -0.58 -8.86
N VAL A 15 12.17 -1.84 -8.45
CA VAL A 15 11.09 -2.41 -7.63
C VAL A 15 11.52 -2.42 -6.18
N VAL A 16 10.72 -1.81 -5.32
CA VAL A 16 10.95 -1.77 -3.87
C VAL A 16 9.66 -2.09 -3.12
N PRO A 17 9.73 -2.62 -1.89
CA PRO A 17 8.53 -2.79 -1.07
C PRO A 17 7.95 -1.43 -0.65
N LEU A 18 6.62 -1.37 -0.47
CA LEU A 18 5.86 -0.16 -0.14
C LEU A 18 6.40 0.56 1.10
N HIS A 19 6.95 -0.14 2.10
CA HIS A 19 7.53 0.49 3.29
C HIS A 19 8.65 1.49 2.99
N ARG A 20 9.34 1.35 1.83
CA ARG A 20 10.36 2.32 1.40
C ARG A 20 9.76 3.65 0.97
N ALA A 21 8.49 3.68 0.54
CA ALA A 21 7.82 4.89 0.05
C ALA A 21 6.70 5.42 0.96
N ALA A 22 6.20 4.59 1.89
CA ALA A 22 5.13 4.96 2.80
C ALA A 22 5.26 4.25 4.15
N HIS A 23 4.60 4.81 5.17
CA HIS A 23 4.33 4.09 6.40
C HIS A 23 2.87 3.68 6.48
N GLY A 24 2.62 2.64 7.27
CA GLY A 24 1.27 2.14 7.48
C GLY A 24 0.91 2.08 8.96
N ARG A 25 -0.38 2.21 9.23
CA ARG A 25 -0.96 1.89 10.54
C ARG A 25 -2.21 1.07 10.32
N THR A 26 -2.50 0.22 11.29
CA THR A 26 -3.64 -0.69 11.24
C THR A 26 -4.56 -0.44 12.42
N GLY A 27 -5.85 -0.62 12.20
CA GLY A 27 -6.87 -0.70 13.23
C GLY A 27 -7.89 -1.75 12.83
N ASP A 28 -8.26 -2.62 13.75
CA ASP A 28 -9.15 -3.73 13.46
C ASP A 28 -10.47 -3.58 14.24
N LYS A 29 -11.60 -3.93 13.61
CA LYS A 29 -12.92 -3.86 14.24
C LYS A 29 -13.82 -4.99 13.74
N GLY A 30 -14.13 -5.95 14.61
CA GLY A 30 -14.85 -7.15 14.19
C GLY A 30 -14.04 -7.88 13.12
N ASP A 31 -14.67 -8.43 12.09
CA ASP A 31 -13.95 -9.12 10.99
C ASP A 31 -13.45 -8.17 9.88
N ARG A 32 -13.16 -6.91 10.24
CA ARG A 32 -12.66 -5.89 9.31
C ARG A 32 -11.31 -5.37 9.77
N SER A 33 -10.42 -5.19 8.80
CA SER A 33 -9.17 -4.47 9.01
C SER A 33 -9.17 -3.14 8.27
N ASN A 34 -8.69 -2.11 8.95
CA ASN A 34 -8.46 -0.78 8.42
C ASN A 34 -6.96 -0.57 8.34
N ILE A 35 -6.42 -0.28 7.16
CA ILE A 35 -4.99 -0.08 6.94
C ILE A 35 -4.77 1.28 6.28
N SER A 36 -4.17 2.22 7.01
CA SER A 36 -3.72 3.48 6.44
C SER A 36 -2.35 3.32 5.80
N VAL A 37 -2.14 4.03 4.69
CA VAL A 37 -0.87 4.16 3.96
C VAL A 37 -0.64 5.64 3.78
N ILE A 38 0.48 6.15 4.29
CA ILE A 38 0.82 7.57 4.31
C ILE A 38 2.21 7.72 3.68
N ALA A 39 2.32 8.56 2.65
CA ALA A 39 3.56 8.77 1.92
C ALA A 39 4.65 9.34 2.85
N TRP A 40 5.89 8.88 2.71
CA TRP A 40 7.03 9.51 3.39
C TRP A 40 7.36 10.89 2.83
N HIS A 41 7.03 11.13 1.55
CA HIS A 41 7.27 12.40 0.87
C HIS A 41 6.14 12.73 -0.12
N PRO A 42 5.73 14.01 -0.26
CA PRO A 42 4.69 14.43 -1.21
C PRO A 42 4.90 13.97 -2.65
N GLU A 43 6.14 13.96 -3.14
CA GLU A 43 6.48 13.54 -4.51
C GLU A 43 6.21 12.05 -4.78
N LEU A 44 6.12 11.22 -3.74
CA LEU A 44 5.77 9.81 -3.86
C LEU A 44 4.25 9.61 -3.98
N TRP A 45 3.44 10.59 -3.60
CA TRP A 45 1.99 10.44 -3.55
C TRP A 45 1.33 10.05 -4.90
N PRO A 46 1.68 10.66 -6.05
CA PRO A 46 1.13 10.23 -7.33
C PRO A 46 1.45 8.77 -7.66
N LEU A 47 2.66 8.31 -7.30
CA LEU A 47 3.09 6.92 -7.49
C LEU A 47 2.25 5.95 -6.65
N LEU A 48 2.02 6.30 -5.37
CA LEU A 48 1.20 5.50 -4.47
C LEU A 48 -0.26 5.45 -4.93
N LEU A 49 -0.80 6.58 -5.41
CA LEU A 49 -2.17 6.66 -5.89
C LEU A 49 -2.41 5.76 -7.12
N ASP A 50 -1.41 5.65 -8.00
CA ASP A 50 -1.45 4.83 -9.20
C ASP A 50 -1.32 3.33 -8.89
N GLN A 51 -0.38 2.94 -8.03
CA GLN A 51 -0.02 1.53 -7.84
C GLN A 51 -0.68 0.86 -6.62
N VAL A 52 -0.99 1.61 -5.57
CA VAL A 52 -1.64 1.07 -4.36
C VAL A 52 -3.16 1.16 -4.54
N THR A 53 -3.70 0.26 -5.37
CA THR A 53 -5.13 0.19 -5.72
C THR A 53 -5.85 -0.88 -4.90
N PRO A 54 -7.20 -0.86 -4.81
CA PRO A 54 -7.94 -1.96 -4.20
C PRO A 54 -7.59 -3.33 -4.76
N GLU A 55 -7.31 -3.43 -6.06
CA GLU A 55 -6.97 -4.67 -6.76
C GLU A 55 -5.57 -5.16 -6.36
N ALA A 56 -4.59 -4.26 -6.31
CA ALA A 56 -3.25 -4.59 -5.85
C ALA A 56 -3.25 -5.04 -4.39
N VAL A 57 -4.04 -4.38 -3.53
CA VAL A 57 -4.23 -4.77 -2.13
C VAL A 57 -4.94 -6.12 -2.03
N ALA A 58 -6.00 -6.37 -2.80
CA ALA A 58 -6.67 -7.67 -2.80
C ALA A 58 -5.72 -8.81 -3.22
N ALA A 59 -4.87 -8.57 -4.22
CA ALA A 59 -3.86 -9.54 -4.67
C ALA A 59 -2.78 -9.81 -3.61
N GLN A 60 -2.33 -8.78 -2.89
CA GLN A 60 -1.38 -8.91 -1.77
C GLN A 60 -1.99 -9.72 -0.62
N PHE A 61 -3.31 -9.58 -0.39
CA PHE A 61 -4.05 -10.27 0.68
C PHE A 61 -4.74 -11.56 0.22
N ARG A 62 -4.44 -12.09 -0.98
CA ARG A 62 -5.14 -13.25 -1.57
C ARG A 62 -5.27 -14.46 -0.64
N HIS A 63 -4.27 -14.71 0.21
CA HIS A 63 -4.25 -15.84 1.14
C HIS A 63 -5.30 -15.71 2.27
N ARG A 64 -5.77 -14.49 2.52
CA ARG A 64 -6.86 -14.19 3.46
C ARG A 64 -8.22 -14.07 2.78
N ALA A 65 -8.26 -14.15 1.44
CA ALA A 65 -9.47 -14.08 0.63
C ALA A 65 -10.45 -12.95 1.04
N PRO A 66 -10.01 -11.68 1.08
CA PRO A 66 -10.88 -10.56 1.43
C PRO A 66 -12.13 -10.56 0.54
N SER A 67 -13.30 -10.50 1.16
CA SER A 67 -14.58 -10.44 0.42
C SER A 67 -14.79 -9.09 -0.27
N ARG A 68 -14.15 -8.03 0.25
CA ARG A 68 -14.20 -6.68 -0.31
C ARG A 68 -12.99 -5.88 0.14
N VAL A 69 -12.44 -5.07 -0.78
CA VAL A 69 -11.41 -4.07 -0.50
C VAL A 69 -11.90 -2.71 -0.96
N GLN A 70 -11.89 -1.72 -0.07
CA GLN A 70 -12.28 -0.34 -0.36
C GLN A 70 -11.11 0.60 -0.12
N ARG A 71 -10.93 1.60 -0.99
CA ARG A 71 -9.88 2.63 -0.86
C ARG A 71 -10.50 4.00 -0.65
N PHE A 72 -10.05 4.70 0.38
CA PHE A 72 -10.46 6.06 0.73
C PHE A 72 -9.22 6.96 0.67
N VAL A 73 -9.15 7.86 -0.31
CA VAL A 73 -8.00 8.74 -0.51
C VAL A 73 -8.17 10.06 0.24
N MET A 74 -7.08 10.57 0.80
CA MET A 74 -7.00 11.82 1.56
C MET A 74 -5.84 12.66 1.01
N PRO A 75 -6.01 13.34 -0.14
CA PRO A 75 -4.89 13.99 -0.85
C PRO A 75 -4.18 15.07 -0.01
N GLY A 76 -4.92 15.80 0.83
CA GLY A 76 -4.35 16.81 1.72
C GLY A 76 -3.39 16.26 2.78
N LEU A 77 -3.45 14.96 3.06
CA LEU A 77 -2.55 14.25 3.97
C LEU A 77 -1.56 13.33 3.23
N GLN A 78 -1.62 13.27 1.89
CA GLN A 78 -0.87 12.30 1.07
C GLN A 78 -1.04 10.87 1.60
N ALA A 79 -2.28 10.56 1.97
CA ALA A 79 -2.64 9.34 2.64
C ALA A 79 -3.81 8.66 1.95
N MET A 80 -3.89 7.35 2.08
CA MET A 80 -5.06 6.57 1.75
C MET A 80 -5.35 5.58 2.86
N ASN A 81 -6.60 5.18 2.95
CA ASN A 81 -7.05 4.20 3.89
C ASN A 81 -7.75 3.05 3.17
N PHE A 82 -7.37 1.83 3.51
CA PHE A 82 -8.02 0.62 3.05
C PHE A 82 -8.93 0.05 4.11
N VAL A 83 -10.09 -0.45 3.69
CA VAL A 83 -10.97 -1.27 4.51
C VAL A 83 -11.11 -2.62 3.82
N LEU A 84 -10.68 -3.67 4.52
CA LEU A 84 -10.75 -5.05 4.06
C LEU A 84 -11.78 -5.79 4.91
N ASP A 85 -12.77 -6.38 4.25
CA ASP A 85 -13.83 -7.18 4.89
C ASP A 85 -13.48 -8.69 4.84
N ALA A 86 -13.75 -9.40 5.94
CA ALA A 86 -13.53 -10.85 6.08
C ALA A 86 -12.06 -11.27 5.98
N VAL A 87 -11.18 -10.59 6.72
CA VAL A 87 -9.72 -10.84 6.69
C VAL A 87 -9.13 -11.30 8.01
N LEU A 88 -9.95 -11.45 9.05
CA LEU A 88 -9.54 -11.82 10.41
C LEU A 88 -10.08 -13.19 10.84
N ASP A 89 -10.26 -14.11 9.89
CA ASP A 89 -10.60 -15.53 10.10
C ASP A 89 -11.78 -15.76 11.08
N GLY A 90 -12.81 -14.90 11.04
CA GLY A 90 -14.05 -15.06 11.84
C GLY A 90 -14.19 -14.15 13.07
N GLY A 91 -13.26 -13.22 13.32
CA GLY A 91 -13.49 -12.04 14.17
C GLY A 91 -12.79 -12.00 15.54
N VAL A 92 -12.96 -10.84 16.19
CA VAL A 92 -12.10 -10.21 17.23
C VAL A 92 -12.46 -10.60 18.68
N ASN A 93 -12.80 -11.86 18.95
CA ASN A 93 -13.26 -12.24 20.30
C ASN A 93 -12.15 -12.34 21.37
N ASP A 94 -10.87 -12.13 21.04
CA ASP A 94 -9.80 -11.99 22.02
C ASP A 94 -8.97 -10.73 21.72
N ALA A 95 -9.19 -9.68 22.50
CA ALA A 95 -8.50 -8.39 22.39
C ALA A 95 -6.95 -8.50 22.43
N LEU A 96 -6.41 -9.60 22.96
CA LEU A 96 -4.98 -9.87 23.03
C LEU A 96 -4.36 -10.22 21.66
N ASN A 97 -5.13 -10.83 20.76
CA ASN A 97 -4.67 -11.18 19.41
C ASN A 97 -4.74 -10.00 18.44
N LEU A 98 -5.47 -8.94 18.77
CA LEU A 98 -5.70 -7.79 17.89
C LEU A 98 -4.40 -7.04 17.57
N ASP A 99 -3.56 -6.83 18.57
CA ASP A 99 -2.28 -6.12 18.40
C ASP A 99 -1.28 -6.90 17.53
N THR A 100 -1.33 -8.23 17.59
CA THR A 100 -0.50 -9.10 16.76
C THR A 100 -1.02 -9.14 15.31
N HIS A 101 -2.33 -9.32 15.12
CA HIS A 101 -2.92 -9.34 13.78
C HIS A 101 -2.79 -7.98 13.09
N GLY A 102 -3.14 -6.88 13.76
CA GLY A 102 -3.07 -5.54 13.20
C GLY A 102 -1.67 -5.20 12.68
N LYS A 103 -0.61 -5.39 13.49
CA LYS A 103 0.77 -5.15 13.03
C LYS A 103 1.13 -6.04 11.84
N SER A 104 0.82 -7.33 11.91
CA SER A 104 1.11 -8.25 10.81
C SER A 104 0.41 -7.89 9.49
N LEU A 105 -0.83 -7.37 9.55
CA LEU A 105 -1.57 -6.98 8.34
C LEU A 105 -1.02 -5.71 7.70
N SER A 106 -0.62 -4.69 8.49
CA SER A 106 0.05 -3.52 7.90
C SER A 106 1.40 -3.91 7.31
N PHE A 107 2.18 -4.77 7.95
CA PHE A 107 3.43 -5.27 7.36
C PHE A 107 3.19 -6.03 6.05
N LEU A 108 2.14 -6.85 5.97
CA LEU A 108 1.78 -7.52 4.72
C LEU A 108 1.47 -6.53 3.60
N LEU A 109 0.71 -5.46 3.88
CA LEU A 109 0.46 -4.42 2.88
C LEU A 109 1.74 -3.66 2.52
N LEU A 110 2.56 -3.33 3.52
CA LEU A 110 3.80 -2.58 3.34
C LEU A 110 4.90 -3.37 2.61
N ASP A 111 4.70 -4.66 2.37
CA ASP A 111 5.52 -5.50 1.49
C ASP A 111 5.06 -5.49 0.02
N LEU A 112 3.96 -4.78 -0.30
CA LEU A 112 3.47 -4.64 -1.67
C LEU A 112 4.56 -4.04 -2.58
N PRO A 113 4.89 -4.66 -3.73
CA PRO A 113 5.94 -4.17 -4.61
C PRO A 113 5.51 -2.90 -5.36
N LEU A 114 6.34 -1.87 -5.28
CA LEU A 114 6.21 -0.61 -6.01
C LEU A 114 7.29 -0.46 -7.05
N ARG A 115 6.88 -0.09 -8.27
CA ARG A 115 7.78 0.35 -9.34
C ARG A 115 8.08 1.83 -9.15
N VAL A 116 9.31 2.19 -8.78
CA VAL A 116 9.74 3.57 -8.48
C VAL A 116 10.67 4.10 -9.58
N PRO A 117 10.29 5.19 -10.26
CA PRO A 117 11.17 5.92 -11.20
C PRO A 117 12.50 6.35 -10.58
N ALA A 118 13.58 6.36 -11.37
CA ALA A 118 14.91 6.80 -10.93
C ALA A 118 14.91 8.16 -10.21
N HIS A 119 14.17 9.12 -10.76
CA HIS A 119 14.12 10.48 -10.21
C HIS A 119 13.47 10.54 -8.82
N LEU A 120 12.70 9.53 -8.38
CA LEU A 120 12.08 9.47 -7.06
C LEU A 120 12.87 8.63 -6.03
N ARG A 121 13.92 7.90 -6.44
CA ARG A 121 14.67 7.00 -5.54
C ARG A 121 15.23 7.71 -4.31
N HIS A 122 15.69 8.96 -4.47
CA HIS A 122 16.22 9.78 -3.39
C HIS A 122 15.19 10.16 -2.31
N ARG A 123 13.90 9.87 -2.52
CA ARG A 123 12.81 10.06 -1.55
C ARG A 123 12.48 8.80 -0.74
N LEU A 124 13.05 7.65 -1.11
CA LEU A 124 12.83 6.40 -0.42
C LEU A 124 13.58 6.38 0.93
N VAL A 125 12.98 5.72 1.92
CA VAL A 125 13.64 5.46 3.20
C VAL A 125 14.39 4.12 3.16
N GLY A 126 15.40 4.01 4.04
CA GLY A 126 16.24 2.81 4.15
C GLY A 126 17.33 2.72 3.07
N PRO A 127 18.30 1.82 3.26
CA PRO A 127 19.41 1.66 2.33
C PRO A 127 18.91 1.21 0.95
N ASP A 128 19.60 1.65 -0.10
CA ASP A 128 19.47 1.03 -1.41
C ASP A 128 20.03 -0.39 -1.27
N GLU A 129 19.16 -1.40 -1.30
CA GLU A 129 19.61 -2.79 -1.35
C GLU A 129 20.45 -2.93 -2.62
N GLY A 130 21.74 -3.21 -2.42
CA GLY A 130 22.78 -3.25 -3.46
C GLY A 130 22.73 -4.46 -4.36
#